data_AF-A0A0G9H582-F1
#
_entry.id   AF-A0A0G9H582-F1
#
_cell.length_a   1.000
_cell.length_b   1.000
_cell.length_c   1.000
_cell.angle_alpha   90.00
_cell.angle_beta   90.00
_cell.angle_gamma   90.00
#
_symmetry.space_group_name_H-M   'P 1'
#
loop_
_entity.id
_entity.type
_entity.pdbx_description
1 polymer ?
#
loop_
_entity_poly.entity_id
_entity_poly.type
_entity_poly.pdbx_seq_one_letter_code
_entity_poly.pdbx_strand_id
1 'polypeptide(L)'
;MKRLALLSLMLLIGQPALADGISPNGAAIELSNLLPPPPAAGSAAAGQDLQVVLAVQRSRTPAEQSAAKADMERSVFRFADALGPSLQAATLPKTAAFFERVADFDKAEIKDAKLYWRRARPPVTSDQVHPLSKEKPDDWSYPSGHATFGYTAAILLANMVPEKRAAIFARADLYGQHRVVMGVHYPSDVEAGRLAGTVIGAQLLQQSDWQADYQAARTELRAALHLPVSPAQTP
;
A
#
# COMPACT_ATOMS: atom_id res chain seq x y z
N MET A 1 -20.45 59.73 -44.56
CA MET A 1 -21.48 58.71 -44.27
C MET A 1 -20.79 57.37 -44.05
N LYS A 2 -21.32 56.58 -43.10
CA LYS A 2 -20.65 55.54 -42.29
C LYS A 2 -19.96 54.43 -43.11
N ARG A 3 -18.70 54.12 -42.80
CA ARG A 3 -18.04 52.85 -43.19
C ARG A 3 -18.38 51.80 -42.12
N LEU A 4 -19.19 50.81 -42.49
CA LEU A 4 -19.53 49.67 -41.65
C LEU A 4 -18.33 48.71 -41.63
N ALA A 5 -17.70 48.55 -40.47
CA ALA A 5 -16.73 47.49 -40.24
C ALA A 5 -17.50 46.22 -39.83
N LEU A 6 -17.41 45.18 -40.67
CA LEU A 6 -17.93 43.85 -40.37
C LEU A 6 -16.99 43.19 -39.35
N LEU A 7 -17.41 43.05 -38.10
CA LEU A 7 -16.74 42.18 -37.13
C LEU A 7 -17.22 40.75 -37.37
N SER A 8 -16.37 39.90 -37.95
CA SER A 8 -16.58 38.45 -38.00
C SER A 8 -16.27 37.86 -36.63
N LEU A 9 -17.32 37.51 -35.88
CA LEU A 9 -17.22 36.76 -34.63
C LEU A 9 -16.94 35.29 -34.94
N MET A 10 -15.67 34.88 -34.88
CA MET A 10 -15.31 33.45 -34.88
C MET A 10 -15.70 32.85 -33.52
N LEU A 11 -16.83 32.14 -33.47
CA LEU A 11 -17.10 31.19 -32.39
C LEU A 11 -16.13 30.02 -32.51
N LEU A 12 -15.10 29.99 -31.66
CA LEU A 12 -14.39 28.74 -31.36
C LEU A 12 -15.33 27.87 -30.53
N ILE A 13 -16.03 26.96 -31.20
CA ILE A 13 -16.68 25.82 -30.55
C ILE A 13 -15.53 24.89 -30.14
N GLY A 14 -15.05 25.04 -28.90
CA GLY A 14 -14.19 24.05 -28.28
C GLY A 14 -14.98 22.75 -28.17
N GLN A 15 -14.68 21.78 -29.03
CA GLN A 15 -15.23 20.44 -28.84
C GLN A 15 -14.65 19.88 -27.54
N PRO A 16 -15.46 19.27 -26.67
CA PRO A 16 -14.90 18.47 -25.59
C PRO A 16 -14.11 17.37 -26.28
N ALA A 17 -12.81 17.33 -26.03
CA ALA A 17 -12.04 16.11 -26.26
C ALA A 17 -12.69 15.05 -25.36
N LEU A 18 -13.62 14.28 -25.94
CA LEU A 18 -14.07 13.04 -25.33
C LEU A 18 -12.85 12.14 -25.32
N ALA A 19 -12.24 12.04 -24.13
CA ALA A 19 -11.26 11.01 -23.87
C ALA A 19 -11.94 9.67 -24.16
N ASP A 20 -11.47 9.00 -25.21
CA ASP A 20 -11.88 7.64 -25.54
C ASP A 20 -11.61 6.73 -24.32
N GLY A 21 -12.69 6.13 -23.81
CA GLY A 21 -12.61 4.85 -23.09
C GLY A 21 -12.09 4.86 -21.65
N ILE A 22 -12.78 5.54 -20.72
CA ILE A 22 -12.78 5.07 -19.33
C ILE A 22 -13.74 3.87 -19.28
N SER A 23 -13.17 2.66 -19.23
CA SER A 23 -13.92 1.44 -18.94
C SER A 23 -14.70 1.61 -17.63
N PRO A 24 -15.96 1.13 -17.53
CA PRO A 24 -16.73 1.22 -16.29
C PRO A 24 -16.17 0.35 -15.15
N ASN A 25 -15.15 -0.46 -15.45
CA ASN A 25 -14.27 -1.08 -14.45
C ASN A 25 -13.00 -0.25 -14.37
N GLY A 26 -12.76 0.40 -13.23
CA GLY A 26 -11.71 1.40 -13.02
C GLY A 26 -10.37 1.01 -13.66
N ALA A 27 -9.74 1.96 -14.34
CA ALA A 27 -8.49 1.76 -15.06
C ALA A 27 -7.45 0.98 -14.20
N ALA A 28 -6.78 0.00 -14.80
CA ALA A 28 -5.71 -0.75 -14.14
C ALA A 28 -4.64 0.20 -13.60
N ILE A 29 -4.12 -0.06 -12.39
CA ILE A 29 -3.07 0.77 -11.80
C ILE A 29 -1.74 0.35 -12.43
N GLU A 30 -1.23 1.15 -13.36
CA GLU A 30 0.10 0.97 -13.93
C GLU A 30 1.19 1.43 -12.93
N LEU A 31 1.40 0.64 -11.88
CA LEU A 31 2.34 0.96 -10.80
C LEU A 31 3.78 1.16 -11.28
N SER A 32 4.17 0.51 -12.39
CA SER A 32 5.48 0.70 -13.05
C SER A 32 5.70 2.15 -13.51
N ASN A 33 4.64 2.82 -13.96
CA ASN A 33 4.67 4.20 -14.44
C ASN A 33 4.33 5.22 -13.34
N LEU A 34 3.59 4.79 -12.31
CA LEU A 34 3.19 5.66 -11.21
C LEU A 34 4.29 5.86 -10.16
N LEU A 35 5.03 4.79 -9.85
CA LEU A 35 6.06 4.83 -8.82
C LEU A 35 7.34 5.50 -9.33
N PRO A 36 8.06 6.25 -8.49
CA PRO A 36 9.39 6.74 -8.85
C PRO A 36 10.31 5.54 -9.17
N PRO A 37 11.34 5.69 -10.01
CA PRO A 37 12.30 4.62 -10.20
C PRO A 37 13.00 4.26 -8.89
N PRO A 38 13.35 2.97 -8.64
CA PRO A 38 14.21 2.62 -7.53
C PRO A 38 15.59 3.31 -7.68
N PRO A 39 16.32 3.55 -6.58
CA PRO A 39 17.70 4.00 -6.65
C PRO A 39 18.54 3.13 -7.58
N ALA A 40 19.18 3.76 -8.57
CA ALA A 40 19.97 3.07 -9.57
C ALA A 40 21.14 2.30 -8.93
N ALA A 41 21.43 1.09 -9.43
CA ALA A 41 22.55 0.29 -8.96
C ALA A 41 23.88 1.07 -9.06
N GLY A 42 24.70 1.02 -8.00
CA GLY A 42 25.96 1.77 -7.93
C GLY A 42 25.84 3.26 -7.60
N SER A 43 24.62 3.82 -7.51
CA SER A 43 24.41 5.21 -7.12
C SER A 43 24.64 5.44 -5.63
N ALA A 44 24.89 6.70 -5.24
CA ALA A 44 24.97 7.10 -3.83
C ALA A 44 23.68 6.77 -3.05
N ALA A 45 22.51 6.94 -3.68
CA ALA A 45 21.22 6.63 -3.07
C ALA A 45 21.05 5.12 -2.81
N ALA A 46 21.46 4.26 -3.75
CA ALA A 46 21.46 2.81 -3.53
C ALA A 46 22.43 2.39 -2.43
N GLY A 47 23.59 3.06 -2.33
CA GLY A 47 24.53 2.87 -1.22
C GLY A 47 23.92 3.25 0.13
N GLN A 48 23.23 4.39 0.22
CA GLN A 48 22.56 4.84 1.44
C GLN A 48 21.47 3.86 1.89
N ASP A 49 20.65 3.37 0.96
CA ASP A 49 19.64 2.34 1.22
C ASP A 49 20.24 1.09 1.87
N LEU A 50 21.34 0.57 1.30
CA LEU A 50 22.03 -0.59 1.86
C LEU A 50 22.61 -0.29 3.24
N GLN A 51 23.19 0.90 3.45
CA GLN A 51 23.74 1.28 4.76
C GLN A 51 22.67 1.31 5.85
N VAL A 52 21.45 1.75 5.54
CA VAL A 52 20.33 1.69 6.49
C VAL A 52 19.99 0.25 6.85
N VAL A 53 19.91 -0.66 5.87
CA VAL A 53 19.67 -2.09 6.14
C VAL A 53 20.76 -2.68 7.03
N LEU A 54 22.03 -2.39 6.76
CA LEU A 54 23.15 -2.87 7.56
C LEU A 54 23.18 -2.24 8.96
N ALA A 55 22.78 -0.98 9.11
CA ALA A 55 22.66 -0.33 10.42
C ALA A 55 21.56 -1.01 11.27
N VAL A 56 20.37 -1.20 10.69
CA VAL A 56 19.25 -1.89 11.36
C VAL A 56 19.64 -3.31 11.76
N GLN A 57 20.36 -4.06 10.91
CA GLN A 57 20.79 -5.42 11.27
C GLN A 57 21.78 -5.48 12.41
N ARG A 58 22.61 -4.44 12.58
CA ARG A 58 23.55 -4.34 13.71
C ARG A 58 22.85 -4.01 15.03
N SER A 59 21.72 -3.30 14.99
CA SER A 59 21.01 -2.85 16.19
C SER A 59 19.76 -3.66 16.55
N ARG A 60 19.19 -4.45 15.62
CA ARG A 60 17.92 -5.16 15.84
C ARG A 60 17.99 -6.14 17.02
N THR A 61 17.09 -5.95 17.97
CA THR A 61 16.91 -6.80 19.16
C THR A 61 16.19 -8.10 18.82
N PRO A 62 16.30 -9.15 19.65
CA PRO A 62 15.51 -10.38 19.48
C PRO A 62 13.99 -10.13 19.44
N ALA A 63 13.50 -9.14 20.20
CA ALA A 63 12.10 -8.76 20.22
C ALA A 63 11.65 -8.17 18.88
N GLU A 64 12.41 -7.24 18.31
CA GLU A 64 12.13 -6.67 16.97
C GLU A 64 12.22 -7.74 15.88
N GLN A 65 13.18 -8.67 15.97
CA GLN A 65 13.27 -9.80 15.04
C GLN A 65 12.04 -10.70 15.11
N SER A 66 11.53 -10.99 16.31
CA SER A 66 10.32 -11.79 16.52
C SER A 66 9.09 -11.09 15.95
N ALA A 67 8.91 -9.80 16.28
CA ALA A 67 7.82 -8.98 15.76
C ALA A 67 7.85 -8.89 14.23
N ALA A 68 9.03 -8.68 13.65
CA ALA A 68 9.20 -8.59 12.20
C ALA A 68 8.92 -9.92 11.48
N LYS A 69 9.25 -11.06 12.11
CA LYS A 69 8.89 -12.39 11.61
C LYS A 69 7.39 -12.62 11.66
N ALA A 70 6.70 -12.19 12.72
CA ALA A 70 5.24 -12.28 12.79
C ALA A 70 4.57 -11.46 11.68
N ASP A 71 5.14 -10.30 11.31
CA ASP A 71 4.68 -9.47 10.20
C ASP A 71 5.06 -10.00 8.81
N MET A 72 5.60 -11.22 8.70
CA MET A 72 5.61 -11.95 7.43
C MET A 72 4.21 -12.40 7.01
N GLU A 73 3.30 -12.57 7.97
CA GLU A 73 1.90 -12.85 7.70
C GLU A 73 1.23 -11.61 7.10
N ARG A 74 0.75 -11.71 5.86
CA ARG A 74 -0.05 -10.66 5.21
C ARG A 74 -1.50 -10.81 5.61
N SER A 75 -1.81 -10.25 6.77
CA SER A 75 -3.09 -10.42 7.42
C SER A 75 -3.47 -9.13 8.15
N VAL A 76 -4.74 -8.71 8.02
CA VAL A 76 -5.24 -7.53 8.71
C VAL A 76 -5.18 -7.69 10.23
N PHE A 77 -5.18 -8.93 10.73
CA PHE A 77 -5.11 -9.23 12.16
C PHE A 77 -3.75 -8.85 12.77
N ARG A 78 -2.73 -8.55 11.95
CA ARG A 78 -1.47 -7.93 12.41
C ARG A 78 -1.65 -6.49 12.92
N PHE A 79 -2.81 -5.87 12.67
CA PHE A 79 -3.20 -4.56 13.23
C PHE A 79 -3.86 -4.65 14.61
N ALA A 80 -3.91 -5.82 15.25
CA ALA A 80 -4.47 -5.98 16.59
C ALA A 80 -3.76 -5.09 17.64
N ASP A 81 -2.47 -4.81 17.44
CA ASP A 81 -1.73 -3.88 18.30
C ASP A 81 -2.30 -2.45 18.26
N ALA A 82 -2.90 -2.04 17.14
CA ALA A 82 -3.50 -0.72 16.94
C ALA A 82 -5.00 -0.66 17.28
N LEU A 83 -5.73 -1.74 16.98
CA LEU A 83 -7.20 -1.79 17.10
C LEU A 83 -7.68 -2.49 18.37
N GLY A 84 -6.79 -3.23 19.04
CA GLY A 84 -7.10 -3.97 20.26
C GLY A 84 -7.41 -5.46 20.03
N PRO A 85 -7.59 -6.20 21.13
CA PRO A 85 -7.67 -7.66 21.10
C PRO A 85 -8.94 -8.21 20.45
N SER A 86 -9.96 -7.39 20.18
CA SER A 86 -11.16 -7.82 19.44
C SER A 86 -10.90 -8.13 17.96
N LEU A 87 -9.77 -7.67 17.41
CA LEU A 87 -9.41 -7.92 16.01
C LEU A 87 -8.86 -9.35 15.86
N GLN A 88 -9.76 -10.33 15.73
CA GLN A 88 -9.41 -11.76 15.59
C GLN A 88 -10.18 -12.42 14.44
N ALA A 89 -9.48 -13.25 13.66
CA ALA A 89 -10.05 -13.92 12.49
C ALA A 89 -11.26 -14.80 12.84
N ALA A 90 -11.17 -15.52 13.96
CA ALA A 90 -12.21 -16.45 14.41
C ALA A 90 -13.57 -15.76 14.69
N THR A 91 -13.56 -14.48 15.02
CA THR A 91 -14.76 -13.72 15.40
C THR A 91 -15.16 -12.69 14.35
N LEU A 92 -14.36 -12.50 13.30
CA LEU A 92 -14.55 -11.48 12.27
C LEU A 92 -14.48 -12.09 10.85
N PRO A 93 -15.36 -13.04 10.49
CA PRO A 93 -15.29 -13.74 9.21
C PRO A 93 -15.48 -12.82 8.00
N LYS A 94 -16.31 -11.77 8.09
CA LYS A 94 -16.51 -10.83 6.96
C LYS A 94 -15.27 -9.95 6.77
N THR A 95 -14.68 -9.51 7.89
CA THR A 95 -13.44 -8.75 7.88
C THR A 95 -12.29 -9.59 7.35
N ALA A 96 -12.18 -10.85 7.77
CA ALA A 96 -11.18 -11.80 7.26
C ALA A 96 -11.31 -11.96 5.74
N ALA A 97 -12.50 -12.33 5.26
CA ALA A 97 -12.74 -12.55 3.83
C ALA A 97 -12.46 -11.30 2.97
N PHE A 98 -12.86 -10.12 3.45
CA PHE A 98 -12.59 -8.86 2.75
C PHE A 98 -11.09 -8.60 2.63
N PHE A 99 -10.32 -8.72 3.72
CA PHE A 99 -8.89 -8.42 3.67
C PHE A 99 -8.04 -9.54 3.04
N GLU A 100 -8.52 -10.78 3.00
CA GLU A 100 -7.94 -11.85 2.16
C GLU A 100 -8.06 -11.48 0.67
N ARG A 101 -9.26 -11.05 0.24
CA ARG A 101 -9.49 -10.56 -1.14
C ARG A 101 -8.58 -9.37 -1.47
N VAL A 102 -8.42 -8.42 -0.53
CA VAL A 102 -7.48 -7.29 -0.69
C VAL A 102 -6.03 -7.78 -0.83
N ALA A 103 -5.59 -8.72 0.01
CA ALA A 103 -4.22 -9.24 -0.04
C ALA A 103 -3.90 -9.93 -1.38
N ASP A 104 -4.88 -10.64 -1.95
CA ASP A 104 -4.74 -11.28 -3.27
C ASP A 104 -4.71 -10.26 -4.40
N PHE A 105 -5.56 -9.23 -4.33
CA PHE A 105 -5.57 -8.12 -5.29
C PHE A 105 -4.24 -7.34 -5.27
N ASP A 106 -3.78 -6.89 -4.10
CA ASP A 106 -2.50 -6.17 -3.96
C ASP A 106 -1.32 -6.97 -4.51
N LYS A 107 -1.31 -8.28 -4.26
CA LYS A 107 -0.28 -9.18 -4.77
C LYS A 107 -0.28 -9.23 -6.30
N ALA A 108 -1.45 -9.20 -6.93
CA ALA A 108 -1.57 -9.16 -8.38
C ALA A 108 -1.06 -7.83 -8.94
N GLU A 109 -1.52 -6.70 -8.40
CA GLU A 109 -1.13 -5.35 -8.85
C GLU A 109 0.40 -5.12 -8.77
N ILE A 110 1.02 -5.57 -7.67
CA ILE A 110 2.46 -5.36 -7.44
C ILE A 110 3.34 -6.22 -8.36
N LYS A 111 2.81 -7.33 -8.89
CA LYS A 111 3.60 -8.31 -9.65
C LYS A 111 4.23 -7.67 -10.88
N ASP A 112 3.49 -6.87 -11.63
CA ASP A 112 3.96 -6.31 -12.89
C ASP A 112 5.02 -5.23 -12.66
N ALA A 113 4.83 -4.37 -11.66
CA ALA A 113 5.86 -3.40 -11.24
C ALA A 113 7.17 -4.08 -10.82
N LYS A 114 7.08 -5.20 -10.08
CA LYS A 114 8.25 -6.00 -9.70
C LYS A 114 8.99 -6.58 -10.91
N LEU A 115 8.25 -7.11 -11.89
CA LEU A 115 8.81 -7.66 -13.12
C LEU A 115 9.40 -6.61 -14.05
N TYR A 116 8.89 -5.37 -14.00
CA TYR A 116 9.41 -4.24 -14.73
C TYR A 116 10.74 -3.75 -14.15
N TRP A 117 10.79 -3.46 -12.85
CA TRP A 117 11.98 -2.86 -12.21
C TRP A 117 13.09 -3.85 -11.88
N ARG A 118 12.75 -5.11 -11.58
CA ARG A 118 13.70 -6.21 -11.29
C ARG A 118 14.83 -5.85 -10.31
N ARG A 119 14.52 -5.06 -9.29
CA ARG A 119 15.52 -4.67 -8.29
C ARG A 119 15.92 -5.88 -7.45
N ALA A 120 17.22 -6.18 -7.39
CA ALA A 120 17.75 -7.23 -6.51
C ALA A 120 17.53 -6.89 -5.03
N ARG A 121 17.19 -7.89 -4.20
CA ARG A 121 17.00 -7.71 -2.74
C ARG A 121 18.33 -7.47 -2.01
N PRO A 122 18.31 -6.90 -0.79
CA PRO A 122 19.52 -6.68 0.00
C PRO A 122 20.48 -7.88 0.13
N PRO A 123 20.04 -9.13 0.42
CA PRO A 123 20.96 -10.28 0.54
C PRO A 123 21.54 -10.75 -0.80
N VAL A 124 20.98 -10.32 -1.94
CA VAL A 124 21.55 -10.62 -3.26
C VAL A 124 22.70 -9.66 -3.58
N THR A 125 22.64 -8.43 -3.08
CA THR A 125 23.64 -7.39 -3.38
C THR A 125 24.78 -7.32 -2.36
N SER A 126 24.60 -7.91 -1.17
CA SER A 126 25.59 -7.83 -0.08
C SER A 126 25.51 -9.08 0.80
N ASP A 127 26.64 -9.75 0.96
CA ASP A 127 26.83 -10.91 1.85
C ASP A 127 26.73 -10.56 3.35
N GLN A 128 27.02 -9.30 3.70
CA GLN A 128 26.83 -8.76 5.06
C GLN A 128 25.37 -8.71 5.52
N VAL A 129 24.40 -8.96 4.62
CA VAL A 129 22.99 -9.01 4.97
C VAL A 129 22.58 -10.42 5.37
N HIS A 130 22.10 -10.58 6.60
CA HIS A 130 21.63 -11.85 7.16
C HIS A 130 20.10 -11.80 7.32
N PRO A 131 19.34 -12.14 6.26
CA PRO A 131 17.89 -12.03 6.28
C PRO A 131 17.27 -13.04 7.26
N LEU A 132 16.12 -12.67 7.82
CA LEU A 132 15.38 -13.52 8.78
C LEU A 132 14.40 -14.49 8.09
N SER A 133 14.33 -14.45 6.76
CA SER A 133 13.57 -15.35 5.90
C SER A 133 14.41 -15.76 4.69
N LYS A 134 14.09 -16.92 4.11
CA LYS A 134 14.66 -17.35 2.83
C LYS A 134 13.82 -16.78 1.70
N GLU A 135 14.35 -15.81 0.98
CA GLU A 135 13.72 -15.26 -0.23
C GLU A 135 14.11 -16.12 -1.44
N LYS A 136 13.23 -16.20 -2.44
CA LYS A 136 13.54 -16.89 -3.70
C LYS A 136 14.39 -15.99 -4.60
N PRO A 137 15.28 -16.54 -5.45
CA PRO A 137 16.12 -15.74 -6.35
C PRO A 137 15.36 -14.79 -7.28
N ASP A 138 14.17 -15.20 -7.74
CA ASP A 138 13.33 -14.41 -8.66
C ASP A 138 12.32 -13.50 -7.94
N ASP A 139 12.46 -13.32 -6.63
CA ASP A 139 11.61 -12.44 -5.85
C ASP A 139 12.20 -11.03 -5.81
N TRP A 140 11.77 -10.15 -6.73
CA TRP A 140 12.27 -8.79 -6.86
C TRP A 140 11.89 -7.90 -5.67
N SER A 141 12.76 -6.95 -5.32
CA SER A 141 12.62 -6.10 -4.13
C SER A 141 11.63 -4.95 -4.32
N TYR A 142 11.59 -4.32 -5.49
CA TYR A 142 10.88 -3.05 -5.69
C TYR A 142 9.58 -3.20 -6.49
N PRO A 143 8.45 -2.62 -6.04
CA PRO A 143 8.21 -2.09 -4.69
C PRO A 143 8.02 -3.22 -3.66
N SER A 144 7.98 -2.88 -2.36
CA SER A 144 7.70 -3.87 -1.32
C SER A 144 6.22 -4.26 -1.28
N GLY A 145 5.92 -5.54 -1.55
CA GLY A 145 4.54 -6.06 -1.52
C GLY A 145 3.94 -6.14 -0.12
N HIS A 146 4.74 -6.45 0.92
CA HIS A 146 4.26 -6.42 2.31
C HIS A 146 3.96 -4.98 2.75
N ALA A 147 4.83 -4.02 2.45
CA ALA A 147 4.53 -2.62 2.76
C ALA A 147 3.27 -2.16 2.02
N THR A 148 3.11 -2.52 0.74
CA THR A 148 1.88 -2.24 -0.04
C THR A 148 0.64 -2.72 0.69
N PHE A 149 0.59 -4.01 1.05
CA PHE A 149 -0.53 -4.56 1.81
C PHE A 149 -0.78 -3.81 3.13
N GLY A 150 0.29 -3.53 3.90
CA GLY A 150 0.19 -2.80 5.16
C GLY A 150 -0.49 -1.44 4.98
N TYR A 151 -0.11 -0.67 3.96
CA TYR A 151 -0.69 0.64 3.71
C TYR A 151 -2.06 0.58 3.03
N THR A 152 -2.33 -0.38 2.13
CA THR A 152 -3.69 -0.62 1.62
C THR A 152 -4.65 -0.94 2.77
N ALA A 153 -4.24 -1.86 3.66
CA ALA A 153 -5.01 -2.21 4.84
C ALA A 153 -5.23 -1.01 5.75
N ALA A 154 -4.19 -0.21 5.97
CA ALA A 154 -4.28 1.01 6.77
C ALA A 154 -5.28 2.02 6.22
N ILE A 155 -5.29 2.26 4.90
CA ILE A 155 -6.23 3.17 4.24
C ILE A 155 -7.67 2.67 4.42
N LEU A 156 -7.92 1.39 4.19
CA LEU A 156 -9.25 0.79 4.35
C LEU A 156 -9.70 0.83 5.81
N LEU A 157 -8.87 0.37 6.75
CA LEU A 157 -9.15 0.42 8.19
C LEU A 157 -9.38 1.85 8.70
N ALA A 158 -8.59 2.82 8.25
CA ALA A 158 -8.73 4.23 8.61
C ALA A 158 -10.07 4.83 8.15
N ASN A 159 -10.64 4.34 7.05
CA ASN A 159 -11.96 4.73 6.58
C ASN A 159 -13.10 3.95 7.28
N MET A 160 -12.83 2.71 7.71
CA MET A 160 -13.76 1.94 8.53
C MET A 160 -13.86 2.48 9.97
N VAL A 161 -12.72 2.86 10.56
CA VAL A 161 -12.56 3.23 11.98
C VAL A 161 -11.74 4.53 12.09
N PRO A 162 -12.30 5.69 11.68
CA PRO A 162 -11.59 6.96 11.70
C PRO A 162 -11.09 7.36 13.11
N GLU A 163 -11.74 6.88 14.16
CA GLU A 163 -11.39 7.09 15.56
C GLU A 163 -10.00 6.52 15.92
N LYS A 164 -9.44 5.64 15.08
CA LYS A 164 -8.14 4.98 15.29
C LYS A 164 -7.10 5.31 14.21
N ARG A 165 -7.35 6.30 13.32
CA ARG A 165 -6.48 6.63 12.17
C ARG A 165 -4.99 6.71 12.52
N ALA A 166 -4.64 7.50 13.53
CA ALA A 166 -3.25 7.70 13.92
C ALA A 166 -2.56 6.38 14.34
N ALA A 167 -3.25 5.56 15.15
CA ALA A 167 -2.74 4.27 15.58
C ALA A 167 -2.61 3.27 14.42
N ILE A 168 -3.57 3.27 13.49
CA ILE A 168 -3.57 2.42 12.30
C ILE A 168 -2.36 2.75 11.41
N PHE A 169 -2.13 4.03 11.09
CA PHE A 169 -0.99 4.42 10.26
C PHE A 169 0.35 4.19 10.95
N ALA A 170 0.46 4.50 12.24
CA ALA A 170 1.67 4.18 13.00
C ALA A 170 2.00 2.67 12.96
N ARG A 171 0.98 1.80 13.00
CA ARG A 171 1.16 0.35 12.88
C ARG A 171 1.55 -0.10 11.47
N ALA A 172 1.03 0.56 10.44
CA ALA A 172 1.41 0.32 9.05
C ALA A 172 2.86 0.73 8.77
N ASP A 173 3.29 1.86 9.32
CA ASP A 173 4.68 2.32 9.27
C ASP A 173 5.61 1.26 9.87
N LEU A 174 5.26 0.76 11.06
CA LEU A 174 6.01 -0.31 11.73
C LEU A 174 6.00 -1.62 10.92
N TYR A 175 4.85 -2.01 10.34
CA TYR A 175 4.71 -3.20 9.50
C TYR A 175 5.63 -3.13 8.26
N GLY A 176 5.71 -1.95 7.62
CA GLY A 176 6.64 -1.69 6.53
C GLY A 176 8.10 -1.74 6.98
N GLN A 177 8.43 -1.07 8.08
CA GLN A 177 9.79 -1.03 8.65
C GLN A 177 10.30 -2.42 9.05
N HIS A 178 9.42 -3.31 9.51
CA HIS A 178 9.77 -4.70 9.78
C HIS A 178 10.38 -5.41 8.56
N ARG A 179 10.10 -4.96 7.33
CA ARG A 179 10.75 -5.53 6.13
C ARG A 179 12.23 -5.16 6.02
N VAL A 180 12.61 -4.00 6.54
CA VAL A 180 14.02 -3.59 6.68
C VAL A 180 14.68 -4.35 7.82
N VAL A 181 13.98 -4.53 8.96
CA VAL A 181 14.44 -5.37 10.09
C VAL A 181 14.69 -6.81 9.66
N MET A 182 13.82 -7.37 8.82
CA MET A 182 13.98 -8.69 8.22
C MET A 182 15.16 -8.77 7.26
N GLY A 183 15.69 -7.64 6.78
CA GLY A 183 16.79 -7.57 5.82
C GLY A 183 16.39 -7.93 4.38
N VAL A 184 15.11 -7.81 4.02
CA VAL A 184 14.58 -8.30 2.72
C VAL A 184 14.12 -7.19 1.78
N HIS A 185 14.01 -5.97 2.28
CA HIS A 185 13.70 -4.76 1.51
C HIS A 185 14.55 -3.58 1.97
N TYR A 186 14.82 -2.68 1.05
CA TYR A 186 15.40 -1.36 1.32
C TYR A 186 14.33 -0.37 1.80
N PRO A 187 14.72 0.70 2.50
CA PRO A 187 13.81 1.79 2.87
C PRO A 187 13.02 2.35 1.67
N SER A 188 13.67 2.56 0.52
CA SER A 188 12.97 3.05 -0.68
C SER A 188 11.97 2.05 -1.29
N ASP A 189 12.14 0.74 -1.09
CA ASP A 189 11.10 -0.24 -1.50
C ASP A 189 9.87 -0.13 -0.62
N VAL A 190 10.07 0.11 0.68
CA VAL A 190 9.00 0.31 1.66
C VAL A 190 8.23 1.58 1.35
N GLU A 191 8.93 2.67 1.04
CA GLU A 191 8.32 3.93 0.65
C GLU A 191 7.52 3.81 -0.66
N ALA A 192 8.06 3.10 -1.65
CA ALA A 192 7.32 2.80 -2.86
C ALA A 192 6.08 1.93 -2.60
N GLY A 193 6.19 0.96 -1.69
CA GLY A 193 5.05 0.16 -1.23
C GLY A 193 3.99 1.02 -0.54
N ARG A 194 4.40 2.02 0.25
CA ARG A 194 3.48 3.01 0.85
C ARG A 194 2.68 3.76 -0.21
N LEU A 195 3.35 4.27 -1.24
CA LEU A 195 2.69 4.96 -2.35
C LEU A 195 1.72 4.03 -3.10
N ALA A 196 2.17 2.82 -3.43
CA ALA A 196 1.35 1.83 -4.11
C ALA A 196 0.09 1.47 -3.30
N GLY A 197 0.26 1.13 -2.01
CA GLY A 197 -0.86 0.77 -1.14
C GLY A 197 -1.83 1.92 -0.88
N THR A 198 -1.33 3.16 -0.86
CA THR A 198 -2.18 4.35 -0.78
C THR A 198 -3.10 4.47 -2.00
N VAL A 199 -2.55 4.31 -3.20
CA VAL A 199 -3.30 4.41 -4.46
C VAL A 199 -4.29 3.25 -4.60
N ILE A 200 -3.85 2.03 -4.31
CA ILE A 200 -4.72 0.85 -4.35
C ILE A 200 -5.86 1.01 -3.35
N GLY A 201 -5.57 1.32 -2.09
CA GLY A 201 -6.61 1.50 -1.07
C GLY A 201 -7.62 2.59 -1.43
N ALA A 202 -7.17 3.70 -2.02
CA ALA A 202 -8.05 4.75 -2.51
C ALA A 202 -8.93 4.29 -3.69
N GLN A 203 -8.38 3.51 -4.62
CA GLN A 203 -9.13 2.96 -5.75
C GLN A 203 -10.22 1.99 -5.28
N LEU A 204 -9.88 1.05 -4.38
CA LEU A 204 -10.82 0.07 -3.85
C LEU A 204 -12.03 0.73 -3.18
N LEU A 205 -11.84 1.87 -2.51
CA LEU A 205 -12.92 2.64 -1.91
C LEU A 205 -13.88 3.29 -2.92
N GLN A 206 -13.49 3.42 -4.18
CA GLN A 206 -14.30 4.02 -5.26
C GLN A 206 -14.96 2.98 -6.18
N GLN A 207 -14.49 1.73 -6.13
CA GLN A 207 -14.98 0.66 -6.99
C GLN A 207 -16.24 0.00 -6.41
N SER A 208 -17.29 -0.13 -7.23
CA SER A 208 -18.61 -0.60 -6.80
C SER A 208 -18.62 -2.07 -6.39
N ASP A 209 -17.80 -2.91 -7.01
CA ASP A 209 -17.67 -4.35 -6.77
C ASP A 209 -16.99 -4.70 -5.43
N TRP A 210 -16.43 -3.71 -4.74
CA TRP A 210 -15.86 -3.85 -3.40
C TRP A 210 -16.80 -3.34 -2.29
N GLN A 211 -17.80 -2.54 -2.63
CA GLN A 211 -18.59 -1.82 -1.63
C GLN A 211 -19.40 -2.75 -0.72
N ALA A 212 -19.99 -3.80 -1.28
CA ALA A 212 -20.79 -4.74 -0.49
C ALA A 212 -19.94 -5.41 0.61
N ASP A 213 -18.79 -5.98 0.24
CA ASP A 213 -17.87 -6.64 1.17
C ASP A 213 -17.25 -5.63 2.14
N TYR A 214 -16.86 -4.45 1.64
CA TYR A 214 -16.31 -3.36 2.48
C TYR A 214 -17.29 -2.93 3.57
N GLN A 215 -18.57 -2.68 3.24
CA GLN A 215 -19.56 -2.27 4.24
C GLN A 215 -19.90 -3.41 5.21
N ALA A 216 -19.90 -4.66 4.74
CA ALA A 216 -20.12 -5.84 5.57
C ALA A 216 -18.98 -6.01 6.61
N ALA A 217 -17.72 -5.93 6.16
CA ALA A 217 -16.53 -5.95 7.01
C ALA A 217 -16.50 -4.77 7.98
N ARG A 218 -16.78 -3.55 7.50
CA ARG A 218 -16.83 -2.34 8.32
C ARG A 218 -17.84 -2.46 9.45
N THR A 219 -19.05 -2.94 9.16
CA THR A 219 -20.11 -3.09 10.16
C THR A 219 -19.71 -4.09 11.24
N GLU A 220 -19.18 -5.25 10.83
CA GLU A 220 -18.69 -6.29 11.73
C GLU A 220 -17.55 -5.80 12.63
N LEU A 221 -16.54 -5.15 12.03
CA LEU A 221 -15.39 -4.60 12.75
C LEU A 221 -15.82 -3.53 13.76
N ARG A 222 -16.68 -2.58 13.36
CA ARG A 222 -17.13 -1.51 14.27
C ARG A 222 -17.95 -2.08 15.43
N ALA A 223 -18.79 -3.09 15.18
CA ALA A 223 -19.51 -3.78 16.25
C ALA A 223 -18.55 -4.44 17.26
N ALA A 224 -17.50 -5.14 16.79
CA ALA A 224 -16.50 -5.77 17.66
C ALA A 224 -15.65 -4.78 18.47
N LEU A 225 -15.53 -3.54 17.97
CA LEU A 225 -14.87 -2.43 18.66
C LEU A 225 -15.82 -1.62 19.56
N HIS A 226 -17.10 -2.01 19.66
CA HIS A 226 -18.13 -1.27 20.39
C HIS A 226 -18.32 0.17 19.89
N LEU A 227 -18.20 0.38 18.57
CA LEU A 227 -18.36 1.66 17.90
C LEU A 227 -19.71 1.74 17.16
N PRO A 228 -20.31 2.92 17.02
CA PRO A 228 -21.55 3.10 16.26
C PRO A 228 -21.33 2.76 14.78
N VAL A 229 -22.33 2.20 14.08
CA VAL A 229 -22.19 1.74 12.68
C VAL A 229 -21.66 2.83 11.75
N SER A 230 -22.18 4.05 11.88
CA SER A 230 -21.63 5.23 11.23
C SER A 230 -20.64 5.93 12.15
N PRO A 231 -19.41 6.24 11.69
CA PRO A 231 -18.50 7.09 12.44
C PRO A 231 -19.13 8.47 12.65
N ALA A 232 -18.81 9.08 13.78
CA ALA A 232 -19.11 10.48 13.98
C ALA A 232 -18.49 11.30 12.85
N GLN A 233 -19.24 12.25 12.28
CA GLN A 233 -18.67 13.22 11.36
C GLN A 233 -17.54 13.93 12.12
N THR A 234 -16.31 13.74 11.66
CA THR A 234 -15.18 14.50 12.20
C THR A 234 -15.33 15.91 11.64
N PRO A 235 -15.27 16.97 12.48
CA PRO A 235 -15.39 18.34 12.03
C PRO A 235 -14.30 18.72 11.03
#